data_AF-A0A4Q2YG74-F1
#
_entry.id   AF-A0A4Q2YG74-F1
#
_cell.length_a   1.000
_cell.length_b   1.000
_cell.length_c   1.000
_cell.angle_alpha   90.00
_cell.angle_beta   90.00
_cell.angle_gamma   90.00
#
_symmetry.space_group_name_H-M   'P 1'
#
loop_
_entity.id
_entity.type
_entity.pdbx_description
1 polymer ?
#
loop_
_entity_poly.entity_id
_entity_poly.type
_entity_poly.pdbx_seq_one_letter_code
_entity_poly.pdbx_strand_id
1 'polypeptide(L)'
;MRTHIFLTGILILAAGIAGMSFLPKMPGFEFLRGGLTLGGALVICGIFTIRMYWHGIIGAGIVSLIGTGKGLMGIMAVPDWFRGDRTRGIAPFLELGILILCVVLLLRVLKALQAERTRRMLEAN
;
A
#
# COMPACT_ATOMS: atom_id res chain seq x y z
N MET A 1 -5.86 -14.04 -2.56
CA MET A 1 -6.11 -12.57 -2.62
C MET A 1 -6.43 -11.98 -1.25
N ARG A 2 -7.44 -12.49 -0.52
CA ARG A 2 -7.80 -12.02 0.83
C ARG A 2 -6.62 -11.92 1.81
N THR A 3 -5.86 -12.99 1.97
CA THR A 3 -4.69 -13.04 2.88
C THR A 3 -3.64 -12.01 2.50
N HIS A 4 -3.40 -11.80 1.20
CA HIS A 4 -2.46 -10.79 0.72
C HIS A 4 -2.93 -9.37 1.05
N ILE A 5 -4.19 -9.01 0.81
CA ILE A 5 -4.73 -7.68 1.16
C ILE A 5 -4.55 -7.41 2.65
N PHE A 6 -4.88 -8.41 3.48
CA PHE A 6 -4.78 -8.30 4.93
C PHE A 6 -3.32 -8.18 5.42
N LEU A 7 -2.42 -9.03 4.91
CA LEU A 7 -0.99 -8.98 5.22
C LEU A 7 -0.35 -7.66 4.78
N THR A 8 -0.68 -7.17 3.58
CA THR A 8 -0.19 -5.87 3.10
C THR A 8 -0.66 -4.73 4.00
N GLY A 9 -1.93 -4.75 4.44
CA GLY A 9 -2.45 -3.78 5.40
C GLY A 9 -1.72 -3.81 6.75
N ILE A 10 -1.49 -5.00 7.31
CA ILE A 10 -0.73 -5.18 8.56
C ILE A 10 0.72 -4.71 8.40
N LEU A 11 1.39 -5.04 7.30
CA LEU A 11 2.77 -4.63 7.04
C LEU A 11 2.90 -3.11 6.95
N ILE A 12 1.94 -2.43 6.30
CA ILE A 12 1.94 -0.96 6.22
C ILE A 12 1.66 -0.33 7.59
N LEU A 13 0.78 -0.93 8.41
CA LEU A 13 0.59 -0.51 9.80
C LEU A 13 1.86 -0.68 10.63
N ALA A 14 2.52 -1.83 10.52
CA ALA A 14 3.78 -2.10 11.20
C ALA A 14 4.88 -1.12 10.77
N ALA A 15 4.96 -0.79 9.47
CA ALA A 15 5.86 0.23 8.97
C ALA A 15 5.54 1.62 9.57
N GLY A 16 4.27 2.00 9.66
CA GLY A 16 3.83 3.25 10.30
C GLY A 16 4.25 3.35 11.76
N ILE A 17 4.10 2.26 12.53
CA ILE A 17 4.54 2.17 13.93
C ILE A 17 6.06 2.23 14.03
N ALA A 18 6.79 1.49 13.19
CA ALA A 18 8.25 1.55 13.13
C ALA A 18 8.74 2.97 12.81
N GLY A 19 8.01 3.71 11.97
CA GLY A 19 8.30 5.11 11.68
C GLY A 19 8.35 6.00 12.92
N MET A 20 7.53 5.75 13.95
CA MET A 20 7.62 6.47 15.22
C MET A 20 8.89 6.18 16.01
N SER A 21 9.46 4.99 15.87
CA SER A 21 10.67 4.59 16.59
C SER A 21 11.94 5.10 15.90
N PHE A 22 11.92 5.23 14.57
CA PHE A 22 13.11 5.55 13.78
C PHE A 22 13.17 6.98 13.22
N LEU A 23 12.04 7.70 13.15
CA LEU A 23 12.03 9.10 12.69
C LEU A 23 11.96 10.10 13.87
N PRO A 24 12.41 11.35 13.66
CA PRO A 24 12.16 12.44 14.59
C PRO A 24 10.66 12.62 14.86
N LYS A 25 10.28 13.14 16.04
CA LYS A 25 8.89 13.17 16.53
C LYS A 25 7.86 13.76 15.54
N MET A 26 8.17 14.89 14.90
CA MET A 26 7.27 15.53 13.92
C MET A 26 7.07 14.69 12.64
N PRO A 27 8.11 14.34 11.86
CA PRO A 27 7.95 13.51 10.67
C PRO A 27 7.46 12.09 11.00
N GLY A 28 7.79 11.54 12.17
CA GLY A 28 7.30 10.24 12.63
C GLY A 28 5.79 10.20 12.85
N PHE A 29 5.18 11.29 13.35
CA PHE A 29 3.72 11.36 13.54
C PHE A 29 2.97 11.41 12.20
N GLU A 30 3.43 12.22 11.25
CA GLU A 30 2.85 12.27 9.90
C GLU A 30 3.00 10.93 9.18
N PHE A 31 4.14 10.26 9.35
CA PHE A 31 4.36 8.93 8.80
C PHE A 31 3.41 7.89 9.40
N LEU A 32 3.22 7.91 10.73
CA LEU A 32 2.27 7.04 11.42
C LEU A 32 0.84 7.30 10.94
N ARG A 33 0.42 8.57 10.83
CA ARG A 33 -0.90 8.93 10.32
C ARG A 33 -1.11 8.39 8.90
N GLY A 34 -0.09 8.49 8.04
CA GLY A 34 -0.10 7.91 6.70
C GLY A 34 -0.25 6.38 6.74
N GLY A 35 0.54 5.71 7.58
CA GLY A 35 0.51 4.25 7.76
C GLY A 35 -0.82 3.73 8.30
N LEU A 36 -1.42 4.41 9.29
CA LEU A 36 -2.76 4.13 9.81
C LEU A 36 -3.84 4.32 8.75
N THR A 37 -3.74 5.38 7.95
CA THR A 37 -4.76 5.67 6.92
C THR A 37 -4.71 4.64 5.79
N LEU A 38 -3.53 4.38 5.22
CA LEU A 38 -3.37 3.41 4.12
C LEU A 38 -3.49 1.97 4.62
N GLY A 39 -2.76 1.61 5.68
CA GLY A 39 -2.77 0.27 6.24
C GLY A 39 -4.12 -0.09 6.86
N GLY A 40 -4.74 0.84 7.60
CA GLY A 40 -6.09 0.66 8.14
C GLY A 40 -7.14 0.49 7.05
N ALA A 41 -7.11 1.31 5.99
CA ALA A 41 -8.00 1.14 4.85
C ALA A 41 -7.85 -0.25 4.19
N LEU A 42 -6.61 -0.74 4.02
CA LEU A 42 -6.37 -2.08 3.47
C LEU A 42 -6.85 -3.20 4.39
N VAL A 43 -6.68 -3.08 5.71
CA VAL A 43 -7.22 -4.03 6.68
C VAL A 43 -8.75 -4.07 6.60
N ILE A 44 -9.40 -2.91 6.54
CA ILE A 44 -10.86 -2.80 6.38
C ILE A 44 -11.30 -3.44 5.06
N CYS A 45 -10.64 -3.13 3.94
CA CYS A 45 -10.91 -3.78 2.66
C CYS A 45 -10.73 -5.31 2.76
N GLY A 46 -9.71 -5.78 3.48
CA GLY A 46 -9.49 -7.20 3.77
C GLY A 46 -10.64 -7.84 4.54
N ILE A 47 -11.17 -7.17 5.58
CA ILE A 47 -12.36 -7.64 6.33
C ILE A 47 -13.58 -7.71 5.41
N PHE A 48 -13.80 -6.71 4.57
CA PHE A 48 -14.92 -6.71 3.62
C PHE A 48 -14.87 -7.88 2.63
N THR A 49 -13.69 -8.40 2.29
CA THR A 49 -13.60 -9.59 1.42
C THR A 49 -14.22 -10.87 2.02
N ILE A 50 -14.53 -10.91 3.32
CA ILE A 50 -15.18 -12.06 3.97
C ILE A 50 -16.65 -12.19 3.52
N ARG A 51 -17.38 -11.07 3.47
CA ARG A 51 -18.81 -11.05 3.11
C ARG A 51 -19.05 -10.55 1.68
N MET A 52 -18.26 -9.59 1.21
CA MET A 52 -18.37 -8.97 -0.11
C MET A 52 -17.03 -9.02 -0.82
N TYR A 53 -16.69 -10.19 -1.36
CA TYR A 53 -15.38 -10.49 -1.97
C TYR A 53 -14.93 -9.42 -2.99
N TRP A 54 -15.79 -9.09 -3.96
CA TRP A 54 -15.48 -8.11 -5.00
C TRP A 54 -15.36 -6.67 -4.50
N HIS A 55 -16.17 -6.29 -3.51
CA HIS A 55 -16.11 -4.95 -2.94
C HIS A 55 -14.79 -4.72 -2.18
N GLY A 56 -14.35 -5.72 -1.42
CA GLY A 56 -13.05 -5.67 -0.74
C GLY A 56 -11.86 -5.67 -1.70
N ILE A 57 -11.93 -6.41 -2.81
CA ILE A 57 -10.86 -6.43 -3.83
C ILE A 57 -10.76 -5.10 -4.58
N ILE A 58 -11.88 -4.56 -5.05
CA ILE A 58 -11.89 -3.27 -5.77
C ILE A 58 -11.45 -2.15 -4.83
N GLY A 59 -11.95 -2.14 -3.59
CA GLY A 59 -11.53 -1.20 -2.55
C GLY A 59 -10.03 -1.27 -2.29
N ALA A 60 -9.48 -2.48 -2.09
CA ALA A 60 -8.03 -2.67 -1.93
C ALA A 60 -7.24 -2.20 -3.15
N GLY A 61 -7.78 -2.40 -4.36
CA GLY A 61 -7.22 -1.89 -5.61
C GLY A 61 -7.11 -0.36 -5.61
N ILE A 62 -8.20 0.35 -5.31
CA ILE A 62 -8.23 1.82 -5.26
C ILE A 62 -7.26 2.35 -4.20
N VAL A 63 -7.28 1.76 -2.99
CA VAL A 63 -6.37 2.17 -1.91
C VAL A 63 -4.90 1.94 -2.32
N SER A 64 -4.60 0.81 -2.96
CA SER A 64 -3.25 0.52 -3.47
C SER A 64 -2.81 1.46 -4.59
N LEU A 65 -3.73 1.93 -5.43
CA LEU A 65 -3.47 2.92 -6.47
C LEU A 65 -3.12 4.28 -5.85
N ILE A 66 -3.90 4.73 -4.87
CA ILE A 66 -3.63 5.98 -4.12
C ILE A 66 -2.28 5.87 -3.39
N GLY A 67 -2.02 4.75 -2.72
CA GLY A 67 -0.74 4.48 -2.05
C GLY A 67 0.44 4.50 -3.01
N THR A 68 0.27 3.92 -4.20
CA THR A 68 1.29 3.95 -5.27
C THR A 68 1.56 5.37 -5.75
N GLY A 69 0.51 6.15 -6.02
CA GLY A 69 0.65 7.55 -6.43
C GLY A 69 1.37 8.41 -5.39
N LYS A 70 1.04 8.22 -4.10
CA LYS A 70 1.73 8.90 -3.00
C LYS A 70 3.20 8.46 -2.88
N GLY A 71 3.47 7.16 -2.98
CA GLY A 71 4.83 6.61 -2.90
C GLY A 71 5.71 7.02 -4.10
N LEU A 72 5.14 7.20 -5.29
CA LEU A 72 5.83 7.74 -6.47
C LEU A 72 6.25 9.19 -6.28
N MET A 73 5.53 9.99 -5.49
CA MET A 73 6.01 11.33 -5.14
C MET A 73 7.16 11.26 -4.11
N GLY A 74 7.12 10.27 -3.21
CA GLY A 74 8.18 10.02 -2.22
C GLY A 74 9.49 9.49 -2.83
N ILE A 75 9.43 8.66 -3.88
CA ILE A 75 10.62 8.08 -4.52
C ILE A 75 11.54 9.14 -5.14
N MET A 76 11.01 10.31 -5.50
CA MET A 76 11.81 11.42 -6.02
C MET A 76 12.82 11.97 -4.99
N ALA A 77 12.64 11.68 -3.69
CA ALA A 77 13.58 12.03 -2.63
C ALA A 77 14.66 10.97 -2.38
N VAL A 78 14.56 9.78 -2.98
CA VAL A 78 15.56 8.70 -2.84
C VAL A 78 16.91 9.06 -3.50
N PRO A 79 16.97 9.67 -4.70
CA PRO A 79 18.23 10.13 -5.30
C PRO A 79 18.96 11.16 -4.44
N ASP A 80 18.23 12.04 -3.76
CA ASP A 80 18.83 13.07 -2.90
C ASP A 80 19.44 12.47 -1.63
N TRP A 81 18.86 11.38 -1.12
CA TRP A 81 19.48 10.58 -0.07
C TRP A 81 20.80 9.95 -0.51
N PHE A 82 20.87 9.41 -1.74
CA PHE A 82 22.10 8.89 -2.33
C PHE A 82 23.15 9.97 -2.57
N ARG A 83 22.73 11.21 -2.81
CA ARG A 83 23.61 12.39 -2.94
C ARG A 83 24.13 12.91 -1.60
N GLY A 84 23.75 12.30 -0.49
CA GLY A 84 24.27 12.60 0.84
C GLY A 84 23.35 13.47 1.71
N ASP A 85 22.16 13.84 1.21
CA ASP A 85 21.19 14.58 2.01
C ASP A 85 20.46 13.63 2.99
N ARG A 86 20.92 13.63 4.25
CA ARG A 86 20.36 12.82 5.33
C ARG A 86 19.29 13.55 6.15
N THR A 87 18.79 14.71 5.71
CA THR A 87 17.76 15.49 6.43
C THR A 87 16.51 14.66 6.76
N ARG A 88 16.17 13.65 5.95
CA ARG A 88 15.01 12.77 6.15
C ARG A 88 15.32 11.40 6.78
N GLY A 89 16.57 11.14 7.19
CA GLY A 89 16.95 9.89 7.85
C GLY A 89 16.64 8.64 7.00
N ILE A 90 15.95 7.65 7.58
CA ILE A 90 15.56 6.40 6.88
C ILE A 90 14.17 6.45 6.23
N ALA A 91 13.46 7.57 6.33
CA ALA A 91 12.14 7.77 5.74
C ALA A 91 12.02 7.31 4.27
N PRO A 92 12.95 7.67 3.35
CA PRO A 92 12.83 7.27 1.95
C PRO A 92 12.83 5.75 1.74
N PHE A 93 13.52 4.97 2.58
CA PHE A 93 13.51 3.51 2.49
C PHE A 93 12.19 2.90 2.98
N LEU A 94 11.61 3.47 4.04
CA LEU A 94 10.30 3.05 4.53
C LEU A 94 9.20 3.36 3.50
N GLU A 95 9.25 4.55 2.88
CA GLU A 95 8.33 4.92 1.79
C GLU A 95 8.48 4.02 0.56
N LEU A 96 9.73 3.67 0.19
CA LEU A 96 10.00 2.73 -0.89
C LEU A 96 9.42 1.34 -0.59
N GLY A 97 9.57 0.85 0.64
CA GLY A 97 8.99 -0.42 1.08
C GLY A 97 7.46 -0.42 0.95
N ILE A 98 6.81 0.64 1.41
CA ILE A 98 5.36 0.82 1.29
C ILE A 98 4.94 0.90 -0.18
N LEU A 99 5.69 1.62 -1.02
CA LEU A 99 5.44 1.70 -2.46
C LEU A 99 5.47 0.33 -3.13
N ILE A 100 6.50 -0.48 -2.85
CA ILE A 100 6.62 -1.84 -3.40
C ILE A 100 5.41 -2.69 -2.98
N LEU A 101 5.03 -2.63 -1.71
CA LEU A 101 3.86 -3.33 -1.19
C LEU A 101 2.57 -2.91 -1.92
N CYS A 102 2.37 -1.60 -2.13
CA CYS A 102 1.21 -1.07 -2.86
C CYS A 102 1.21 -1.51 -4.33
N VAL A 103 2.34 -1.43 -5.03
CA VAL A 103 2.46 -1.83 -6.44
C VAL A 103 2.20 -3.33 -6.61
N VAL A 104 2.79 -4.17 -5.77
CA VAL A 104 2.58 -5.62 -5.81
C VAL A 104 1.12 -5.97 -5.58
N LEU A 105 0.47 -5.31 -4.61
CA LEU A 105 -0.96 -5.51 -4.35
C LEU A 105 -1.82 -5.07 -5.54
N LEU A 106 -1.53 -3.90 -6.10
CA LEU A 106 -2.25 -3.34 -7.26
C LEU A 106 -2.16 -4.29 -8.47
N LEU A 107 -0.96 -4.77 -8.82
CA LEU A 107 -0.76 -5.71 -9.93
C LEU A 107 -1.55 -7.01 -9.72
N ARG A 108 -1.63 -7.51 -8.49
CA ARG A 108 -2.42 -8.71 -8.20
C ARG A 108 -3.93 -8.45 -8.31
N VAL A 109 -4.40 -7.29 -7.87
CA VAL A 109 -5.82 -6.91 -8.02
C VAL A 109 -6.18 -6.78 -9.50
N LEU A 110 -5.33 -6.13 -10.30
CA LEU A 110 -5.53 -6.01 -11.75
C LEU A 110 -5.58 -7.38 -12.44
N LYS A 111 -4.66 -8.31 -12.10
CA LYS A 111 -4.70 -9.68 -12.63
C LYS A 111 -5.99 -10.41 -12.26
N ALA A 112 -6.47 -10.26 -11.03
CA ALA A 112 -7.73 -10.89 -10.61
C ALA A 112 -8.94 -10.33 -11.36
N LEU A 113 -8.97 -9.01 -11.60
CA LEU A 113 -10.03 -8.36 -12.40
C LEU A 113 -9.98 -8.79 -13.87
N GLN A 114 -8.77 -8.90 -14.46
CA GLN A 114 -8.59 -9.40 -15.82
C GLN A 114 -9.07 -10.84 -15.96
N ALA A 115 -8.72 -11.72 -15.01
CA ALA A 115 -9.15 -13.11 -15.03
C ALA A 115 -10.68 -13.25 -14.98
N GLU A 116 -11.35 -12.46 -14.14
CA GLU A 116 -12.81 -12.45 -14.06
C GLU A 116 -13.46 -11.87 -15.33
N ARG A 117 -12.87 -10.83 -15.93
CA ARG A 117 -13.34 -10.30 -17.22
C ARG A 117 -13.25 -11.36 -18.31
N THR A 118 -12.14 -12.08 -18.41
CA THR A 118 -11.95 -13.17 -19.39
C THR A 118 -12.95 -14.29 -19.16
N ARG A 119 -13.17 -14.70 -17.90
CA ARG A 119 -14.17 -15.71 -17.55
C ARG A 119 -15.58 -15.32 -18.02
N ARG A 120 -16.00 -14.07 -17.77
CA ARG A 120 -17.32 -13.58 -18.22
C ARG A 120 -17.45 -13.52 -19.74
N MET A 121 -16.37 -13.24 -20.48
CA MET A 121 -16.40 -13.28 -21.95
C MET A 121 -16.52 -14.72 -22.48
N LEU A 122 -15.92 -15.69 -21.81
CA LEU A 122 -16.02 -17.11 -22.18
C LEU A 122 -17.39 -17.72 -21.82
N GLU A 123 -18.01 -17.27 -20.72
CA GLU A 123 -19.36 -17.69 -20.32
C GLU A 123 -20.48 -17.03 -21.16
N ALA A 124 -20.17 -15.96 -21.91
CA ALA A 124 -21.13 -15.23 -22.75
C ALA A 124 -21.13 -15.69 -24.23
N ASN A 125 -20.21 -16.57 -24.62
CA ASN A 125 -20.14 -17.23 -25.93
C ASN A 125 -20.68 -18.66 -25.84
#